data_AF-A0A9K3DKU6-F1
#
_entry.id   AF-A0A9K3DKU6-F1
#
_cell.length_a   1.000
_cell.length_b   1.000
_cell.length_c   1.000
_cell.angle_alpha   90.00
_cell.angle_beta   90.00
_cell.angle_gamma   90.00
#
_symmetry.space_group_name_H-M   'P 1'
#
loop_
_entity.id
_entity.type
_entity.pdbx_description
1 polymer ?
#
loop_
_entity_poly.entity_id
_entity_poly.type
_entity_poly.pdbx_seq_one_letter_code
_entity_poly.pdbx_strand_id
1 'polypeptide(L)'
;MMQMMEDQDVRYFRYVYGNDIVPRLPFDDTSLFFKHFGTTLYFNSFYDGKVMEEEPNKNYFSIVWTIPKYINAFWEVIRSFILPYWKGKEYKESHVERLCRMVGMIIPGLAAHGPKDYVDVTRLGTELVPTIMNKLAKKIVLL
;
A
#
# COMPACT_ATOMS: atom_id res chain seq x y z
N MET A 1 -1.08 -18.91 -13.73
CA MET A 1 -0.73 -18.53 -12.34
C MET A 1 -1.97 -18.51 -11.44
N MET A 2 -2.98 -17.68 -11.71
CA MET A 2 -4.20 -17.65 -10.87
C MET A 2 -4.87 -19.02 -10.74
N GLN A 3 -4.99 -19.76 -11.85
CA GLN A 3 -5.56 -21.11 -11.82
C GLN A 3 -4.74 -22.09 -10.98
N MET A 4 -3.40 -22.04 -11.06
CA MET A 4 -2.54 -22.86 -10.19
C MET A 4 -2.67 -22.47 -8.71
N MET A 5 -2.90 -21.19 -8.41
CA MET A 5 -3.15 -20.74 -7.04
C MET A 5 -4.50 -21.25 -6.53
N GLU A 6 -5.52 -21.22 -7.38
CA GLU A 6 -6.85 -21.76 -7.09
C GLU A 6 -6.81 -23.28 -6.86
N ASP A 7 -6.14 -24.02 -7.75
CA ASP A 7 -5.97 -25.48 -7.65
C ASP A 7 -5.24 -25.91 -6.37
N GLN A 8 -4.43 -25.01 -5.78
CA GLN A 8 -3.65 -25.27 -4.56
C GLN A 8 -4.24 -24.59 -3.31
N ASP A 9 -5.44 -23.98 -3.41
CA ASP A 9 -6.08 -23.18 -2.35
C ASP A 9 -5.14 -22.09 -1.76
N VAL A 10 -4.27 -21.53 -2.60
CA VAL A 10 -3.35 -20.46 -2.22
C VAL A 10 -4.03 -19.12 -2.43
N ARG A 11 -4.30 -18.43 -1.32
CA ARG A 11 -4.83 -17.06 -1.34
C ARG A 11 -3.71 -16.05 -1.52
N TYR A 12 -3.89 -15.13 -2.47
CA TYR A 12 -2.93 -14.09 -2.80
C TYR A 12 -3.52 -12.69 -2.61
N PHE A 13 -2.87 -11.88 -1.78
CA PHE A 13 -3.24 -10.49 -1.50
C PHE A 13 -2.06 -9.57 -1.77
N ARG A 14 -2.30 -8.47 -2.48
CA ARG A 14 -1.31 -7.42 -2.74
C ARG A 14 -1.47 -6.31 -1.74
N TYR A 15 -0.46 -6.08 -0.91
CA TYR A 15 -0.42 -4.92 -0.03
C TYR A 15 0.11 -3.72 -0.81
N VAL A 16 -0.59 -2.59 -0.72
CA VAL A 16 -0.17 -1.33 -1.35
C VAL A 16 -0.26 -0.23 -0.32
N TYR A 17 0.86 0.45 -0.09
CA TYR A 17 0.93 1.55 0.87
C TYR A 17 0.97 2.91 0.19
N GLY A 18 0.07 3.80 0.59
CA GLY A 18 0.07 5.23 0.25
C GLY A 18 0.33 5.51 -1.22
N ASN A 19 1.36 6.30 -1.49
CA ASN A 19 1.79 6.69 -2.83
C ASN A 19 3.02 5.91 -3.34
N ASP A 20 3.36 4.75 -2.76
CA ASP A 20 4.51 3.95 -3.19
C ASP A 20 4.48 3.70 -4.70
N ILE A 21 5.55 4.05 -5.39
CA ILE A 21 5.64 3.95 -6.83
C ILE A 21 5.73 2.49 -7.31
N VAL A 22 6.29 1.57 -6.52
CA VAL A 22 6.62 0.22 -6.99
C VAL A 22 5.37 -0.61 -7.35
N PRO A 23 4.31 -0.67 -6.53
CA PRO A 23 3.11 -1.43 -6.88
C PRO A 23 2.32 -0.88 -8.06
N ARG A 24 2.69 0.31 -8.57
CA ARG A 24 2.07 1.01 -9.70
C ARG A 24 2.83 0.80 -11.00
N LEU A 25 3.92 0.03 -10.95
CA LEU A 25 4.71 -0.35 -12.10
C LEU A 25 4.38 -1.79 -12.52
N PRO A 26 4.26 -2.07 -13.82
CA PRO A 26 4.32 -1.10 -14.91
C PRO A 26 3.04 -0.26 -14.97
N PHE A 27 3.18 0.97 -15.48
CA PHE A 27 2.02 1.80 -15.75
C PHE A 27 1.12 1.10 -16.77
N ASP A 28 -0.19 1.37 -16.72
CA ASP A 28 -1.19 0.94 -17.71
C ASP A 28 -0.88 1.61 -19.07
N ASP A 29 0.24 1.25 -19.68
CA ASP A 29 0.65 1.56 -21.02
C ASP A 29 0.64 0.25 -21.80
N THR A 30 0.01 0.27 -22.97
CA THR A 30 -0.10 -0.84 -23.92
C THR A 30 1.25 -1.48 -24.29
N SER A 31 2.36 -0.79 -24.04
CA SER A 31 3.73 -1.25 -24.30
C SER A 31 4.29 -2.22 -23.26
N LEU A 32 3.77 -2.21 -22.02
CA LEU A 32 4.27 -3.00 -20.90
C LEU A 32 3.25 -4.10 -20.58
N PHE A 33 3.37 -5.26 -21.23
CA PHE A 33 2.43 -6.38 -21.21
C PHE A 33 2.23 -7.09 -19.83
N PHE A 34 2.50 -6.43 -18.71
CA PHE A 34 2.25 -6.99 -17.38
C PHE A 34 1.04 -6.33 -16.74
N LYS A 35 0.16 -7.17 -16.18
CA LYS A 35 -0.94 -6.73 -15.35
C LYS A 35 -0.80 -7.33 -13.96
N HIS A 36 -1.05 -6.50 -12.96
CA HIS A 36 -1.21 -7.00 -11.61
C HIS A 36 -2.47 -7.87 -11.51
N PHE A 37 -2.40 -8.90 -10.67
CA PHE A 37 -3.53 -9.79 -10.38
C PHE A 37 -3.68 -9.98 -8.87
N GLY A 38 -4.83 -10.51 -8.43
CA GLY A 38 -5.12 -10.72 -7.02
C GLY A 38 -5.80 -9.53 -6.35
N THR A 39 -6.26 -9.74 -5.11
CA THR A 39 -7.00 -8.71 -4.36
C THR A 39 -6.03 -7.68 -3.80
N THR A 40 -6.29 -6.39 -4.05
CA THR A 40 -5.44 -5.30 -3.56
C THR A 40 -5.95 -4.79 -2.20
N LEU A 41 -5.07 -4.78 -1.21
CA LEU A 41 -5.26 -4.19 0.10
C LEU A 41 -4.50 -2.87 0.13
N TYR A 42 -5.23 -1.78 -0.12
CA TYR A 42 -4.68 -0.43 -0.13
C TYR A 42 -4.75 0.17 1.26
N PHE A 43 -3.64 0.73 1.74
CA PHE A 43 -3.56 1.43 3.03
C PHE A 43 -3.11 2.87 2.84
N ASN A 44 -3.77 3.82 3.51
CA ASN A 44 -3.36 5.22 3.51
C ASN A 44 -2.23 5.49 4.52
N SER A 45 -1.78 6.75 4.59
CA SER A 45 -0.75 7.21 5.54
C SER A 45 -1.17 7.13 7.02
N PHE A 46 -2.44 6.88 7.31
CA PHE A 46 -2.97 6.67 8.67
C PHE A 46 -3.10 5.18 9.02
N TYR A 47 -2.71 4.29 8.09
CA TYR A 47 -2.89 2.84 8.15
C TYR A 47 -4.35 2.37 8.07
N ASP A 48 -5.26 3.23 7.62
CA ASP A 48 -6.62 2.81 7.28
C ASP A 48 -6.58 2.09 5.94
N GLY A 49 -7.06 0.85 5.93
CA GLY A 49 -7.04 0.04 4.72
C GLY A 49 -8.40 -0.12 4.05
N LYS A 50 -8.37 -0.42 2.76
CA LYS A 50 -9.54 -0.69 1.91
C LYS A 50 -9.23 -1.81 0.94
N VAL A 51 -10.25 -2.61 0.62
CA VAL A 51 -10.18 -3.60 -0.46
C VAL A 51 -10.48 -2.90 -1.77
N MET A 52 -9.58 -3.03 -2.72
CA MET A 52 -9.73 -2.43 -4.04
C MET A 52 -9.39 -3.46 -5.12
N GLU A 53 -10.03 -3.33 -6.28
CA GLU A 53 -9.65 -4.13 -7.46
C GLU A 53 -8.27 -3.69 -7.95
N GLU A 54 -8.04 -2.37 -8.01
CA GLU A 54 -6.78 -1.79 -8.44
C GLU A 54 -6.35 -0.63 -7.54
N GLU A 55 -5.04 -0.36 -7.49
CA GLU A 55 -4.51 0.75 -6.73
C GLU A 55 -5.00 2.12 -7.24
N PRO A 56 -5.25 3.10 -6.34
CA PRO A 56 -5.69 4.42 -6.75
C PRO A 56 -4.60 5.14 -7.56
N ASN A 57 -5.06 5.98 -8.49
CA ASN A 57 -4.24 6.77 -9.40
C ASN A 57 -3.39 5.93 -10.38
N LYS A 58 -4.07 5.24 -11.31
CA LYS A 58 -3.46 4.54 -12.45
C LYS A 58 -2.51 5.44 -13.26
N ASN A 59 -2.86 6.71 -13.44
CA ASN A 59 -2.02 7.68 -14.14
C ASN A 59 -1.12 8.44 -13.16
N TYR A 60 -0.08 7.76 -12.68
CA TYR A 60 0.80 8.28 -11.64
C TYR A 60 1.38 9.68 -11.96
N PHE A 61 1.63 10.03 -13.22
CA PHE A 61 2.17 11.35 -13.59
C PHE A 61 1.12 12.43 -13.86
N SER A 62 -0.16 12.16 -13.58
CA SER A 62 -1.22 13.16 -13.70
C SER A 62 -0.98 14.36 -12.77
N ILE A 63 -1.00 15.57 -13.35
CA ILE A 63 -0.81 16.85 -12.66
C ILE A 63 -1.81 17.02 -11.50
N VAL A 64 -3.06 16.56 -11.69
CA VAL A 64 -4.11 16.62 -10.65
C VAL A 64 -3.70 15.85 -9.40
N TRP A 65 -2.95 14.77 -9.57
CA TRP A 65 -2.48 13.93 -8.47
C TRP A 65 -1.10 14.32 -7.94
N THR A 66 -0.37 15.20 -8.62
CA THR A 66 0.95 15.68 -8.19
C THR A 66 0.86 16.46 -6.88
N ILE A 67 -0.09 17.39 -6.74
CA ILE A 67 -0.25 18.19 -5.52
C ILE A 67 -0.61 17.31 -4.30
N PRO A 68 -1.65 16.44 -4.36
CA PRO A 68 -1.96 15.51 -3.28
C PRO A 68 -0.77 14.63 -2.85
N LYS A 69 0.07 14.23 -3.81
CA LYS A 69 1.28 13.44 -3.54
C LYS A 69 2.32 14.19 -2.73
N TYR A 70 2.58 15.46 -3.05
CA TYR A 70 3.50 16.28 -2.26
C TYR A 70 2.95 16.56 -0.86
N ILE A 71 1.64 16.81 -0.72
CA ILE A 71 0.99 16.96 0.59
C ILE A 71 1.18 15.67 1.40
N ASN A 72 0.95 14.50 0.77
CA ASN A 72 1.17 13.22 1.43
C ASN A 72 2.65 12.99 1.77
N ALA A 73 3.60 13.30 0.88
CA ALA A 73 5.03 13.16 1.15
C ALA A 73 5.48 14.04 2.34
N PHE A 74 4.98 15.27 2.44
CA PHE A 74 5.24 16.13 3.59
C PHE A 74 4.62 15.55 4.87
N TRP A 75 3.39 15.03 4.76
CA TRP A 75 2.75 14.33 5.87
C TRP A 75 3.54 13.10 6.33
N GLU A 76 4.08 12.28 5.41
CA GLU A 76 4.91 11.12 5.73
C GLU A 76 6.15 11.52 6.54
N VAL A 77 6.80 12.63 6.18
CA VAL A 77 7.93 13.17 6.95
C VAL A 77 7.50 13.54 8.37
N ILE A 78 6.42 14.32 8.53
CA ILE A 78 5.91 14.70 9.86
C ILE A 78 5.53 13.45 10.67
N ARG A 79 4.78 12.54 10.04
CA ARG A 79 4.28 11.30 10.63
C ARG A 79 5.42 10.44 11.19
N SER A 80 6.56 10.35 10.51
CA SER A 80 7.73 9.58 10.98
C SER A 80 8.27 10.00 12.37
N PHE A 81 7.97 11.23 12.80
CA PHE A 81 8.31 11.74 14.13
C PHE A 81 7.19 11.51 15.15
N ILE A 82 5.93 11.62 14.72
CA ILE A 82 4.74 11.51 15.58
C ILE A 82 4.40 10.04 15.88
N LEU A 83 4.60 9.15 14.90
CA LEU A 83 4.20 7.75 14.94
C LEU A 83 4.60 7.00 16.22
N PRO A 84 5.84 7.11 16.76
CA PRO A 84 6.20 6.41 17.99
C PRO A 84 5.44 6.87 19.24
N TYR A 85 4.92 8.10 19.24
CA TYR A 85 4.09 8.63 20.32
C TYR A 85 2.61 8.26 20.14
N TRP A 86 2.18 8.07 18.89
CA TRP A 86 0.79 7.79 18.56
C TRP A 86 0.45 6.30 18.58
N LYS A 87 1.33 5.44 18.04
CA LYS A 87 1.07 4.00 17.89
C LYS A 87 1.95 3.10 18.77
N GLY A 88 3.03 3.64 19.34
CA GLY A 88 3.95 2.89 20.22
C GLY A 88 5.42 3.00 19.79
N LYS A 89 6.34 2.82 20.74
CA LYS A 89 7.79 3.05 20.53
C LYS A 89 8.40 2.15 19.45
N GLU A 90 7.82 0.98 19.21
CA GLU A 90 8.20 0.02 18.16
C GLU A 90 7.97 0.54 16.73
N TYR A 91 7.14 1.59 16.58
CA TYR A 91 6.91 2.25 15.30
C TYR A 91 7.89 3.40 15.05
N LYS A 92 8.89 3.58 15.92
CA LYS A 92 9.95 4.58 15.72
C LYS A 92 10.73 4.24 14.46
N GLU A 93 10.82 5.21 13.57
CA GLU A 93 11.69 5.14 12.40
C GLU A 93 13.12 5.52 12.75
N SER A 94 14.06 4.83 12.11
CA SER A 94 15.47 5.14 12.11
C SER A 94 15.77 6.46 11.38
N HIS A 95 16.97 6.99 11.59
CA HIS A 95 17.41 8.19 10.88
C HIS A 95 17.51 7.97 9.36
N VAL A 96 17.86 6.75 8.92
CA VAL A 96 17.96 6.39 7.50
C VAL A 96 16.59 6.42 6.84
N GLU A 97 15.57 5.83 7.46
CA GLU A 97 14.19 5.84 6.93
C GLU A 97 13.67 7.28 6.79
N ARG A 98 13.89 8.11 7.82
CA ARG A 98 13.53 9.53 7.77
C ARG A 98 14.24 10.28 6.67
N LEU A 99 15.53 9.99 6.42
CA LEU A 99 16.27 10.57 5.31
C LEU A 99 15.68 10.16 3.96
N CYS A 100 15.33 8.88 3.77
CA CYS A 100 14.64 8.41 2.57
C CYS A 100 13.30 9.14 2.38
N ARG A 101 12.52 9.37 3.45
CA ARG A 101 11.28 10.15 3.36
C ARG A 101 11.52 11.60 2.94
N MET A 102 12.61 12.22 3.40
CA MET A 102 12.97 13.58 2.98
C MET A 102 13.32 13.66 1.48
N VAL A 103 13.98 12.63 0.92
CA VAL A 103 14.16 12.51 -0.55
C VAL A 103 12.81 12.42 -1.27
N GLY A 104 11.82 11.81 -0.62
CA GLY A 104 10.44 11.80 -1.04
C GLY A 104 9.82 13.19 -1.24
N MET A 105 10.33 14.26 -0.64
CA MET A 105 9.85 15.61 -0.93
C MET A 105 10.26 16.13 -2.31
N ILE A 106 11.19 15.46 -3.00
CA ILE A 106 11.53 15.73 -4.40
C ILE A 106 10.72 14.80 -5.31
N ILE A 107 10.69 13.51 -4.97
CA ILE A 107 9.97 12.45 -5.70
C ILE A 107 8.93 11.82 -4.75
N PRO A 108 7.67 12.27 -4.75
CA PRO A 108 6.71 11.97 -3.67
C PRO A 108 6.35 10.49 -3.50
N GLY A 109 6.58 9.65 -4.52
CA GLY A 109 6.40 8.20 -4.39
C GLY A 109 7.44 7.52 -3.50
N LEU A 110 8.63 8.12 -3.36
CA LEU A 110 9.68 7.58 -2.51
C LEU A 110 9.39 7.81 -1.03
N ALA A 111 8.56 8.81 -0.69
CA ALA A 111 8.21 9.09 0.70
C ALA A 111 7.47 7.92 1.38
N ALA A 112 6.75 7.12 0.60
CA ALA A 112 6.00 5.93 1.03
C ALA A 112 6.71 4.62 0.64
N HIS A 113 7.95 4.69 0.13
CA HIS A 113 8.70 3.55 -0.37
C HIS A 113 9.70 3.03 0.67
N GLY A 114 9.16 2.59 1.81
CA GLY A 114 9.94 2.05 2.93
C GLY A 114 9.49 0.62 3.28
N PRO A 115 10.42 -0.35 3.45
CA PRO A 115 10.06 -1.69 3.94
C PRO A 115 9.30 -1.66 5.26
N LYS A 116 9.62 -0.70 6.12
CA LYS A 116 8.95 -0.49 7.40
C LYS A 116 7.48 -0.12 7.25
N ASP A 117 7.08 0.60 6.21
CA ASP A 117 5.67 0.92 5.98
C ASP A 117 4.85 -0.36 5.75
N TYR A 118 5.40 -1.34 5.02
CA TYR A 118 4.75 -2.64 4.80
C TYR A 118 4.68 -3.47 6.09
N VAL A 119 5.75 -3.48 6.89
CA VAL A 119 5.72 -4.10 8.22
C VAL A 119 4.66 -3.43 9.10
N ASP A 120 4.59 -2.11 9.12
CA ASP A 120 3.66 -1.37 9.97
C ASP A 120 2.21 -1.56 9.50
N VAL A 121 1.96 -1.60 8.18
CA VAL A 121 0.65 -1.95 7.60
C VAL A 121 0.21 -3.35 8.02
N THR A 122 1.10 -4.35 7.97
CA THR A 122 0.73 -5.72 8.38
C THR A 122 0.47 -5.84 9.88
N ARG A 123 0.90 -4.88 10.70
CA ARG A 123 0.66 -4.88 12.15
C ARG A 123 -0.54 -4.02 12.55
N LEU A 124 -0.67 -2.83 11.95
CA LEU A 124 -1.70 -1.84 12.26
C LEU A 124 -2.97 -1.99 11.42
N GLY A 125 -2.86 -2.58 10.22
CA GLY A 125 -3.94 -2.70 9.24
C GLY A 125 -4.60 -4.07 9.16
N THR A 126 -4.48 -4.89 10.21
CA THR A 126 -4.82 -6.32 10.22
C THR A 126 -6.31 -6.64 10.08
N GLU A 127 -7.21 -5.67 10.24
CA GLU A 127 -8.66 -5.91 10.32
C GLU A 127 -9.30 -6.35 8.99
N LEU A 128 -8.66 -6.04 7.86
CA LEU A 128 -9.23 -6.32 6.53
C LEU A 128 -9.13 -7.78 6.14
N VAL A 129 -8.01 -8.44 6.43
CA VAL A 129 -7.80 -9.83 6.00
C VAL A 129 -8.84 -10.76 6.63
N PRO A 130 -9.08 -10.77 7.95
CA PRO A 130 -10.14 -11.58 8.55
C PRO A 130 -11.53 -11.26 7.99
N THR A 131 -11.82 -9.97 7.72
CA THR A 131 -13.10 -9.53 7.15
C THR A 131 -13.33 -10.10 5.75
N ILE A 132 -12.30 -10.03 4.89
CA ILE A 132 -12.34 -10.60 3.53
C ILE A 132 -12.49 -12.12 3.61
N MET A 133 -11.71 -12.76 4.48
CA MET A 133 -11.77 -14.22 4.69
C MET A 133 -13.16 -14.67 5.12
N ASN A 134 -13.78 -13.97 6.08
CA ASN A 134 -15.13 -14.28 6.54
C ASN A 134 -16.18 -14.08 5.44
N LYS A 135 -16.03 -13.04 4.61
CA LYS A 135 -16.94 -12.78 3.48
C LYS A 135 -16.81 -13.86 2.40
N LEU A 136 -15.60 -14.30 2.10
CA LEU A 136 -15.34 -15.38 1.14
C LEU A 136 -15.88 -16.73 1.66
N ALA A 137 -15.62 -17.07 2.92
CA ALA A 137 -16.11 -18.30 3.53
C ALA A 137 -17.65 -18.39 3.50
N LYS A 138 -18.35 -17.30 3.82
CA LYS A 138 -19.82 -17.25 3.73
C LYS A 138 -20.34 -17.43 2.31
N LYS A 139 -19.61 -16.94 1.30
CA LYS A 139 -19.99 -17.09 -0.11
C LYS A 139 -19.88 -18.54 -0.59
N ILE A 140 -18.93 -19.30 -0.07
CA ILE A 140 -18.77 -20.74 -0.36
C ILE A 140 -19.88 -21.57 0.29
N VAL A 141 -20.29 -21.24 1.52
CA VAL A 141 -21.36 -21.96 2.23
C VAL A 141 -22.76 -21.73 1.64
N LEU A 142 -22.93 -20.67 0.85
CA LEU A 142 -24.20 -20.30 0.20
C LEU A 142 -24.33 -20.80 -1.26
N LEU A 143 -23.34 -21.56 -1.76
CA LEU A 143 -23.33 -22.21 -3.07
C LEU A 143 -23.38 -23.74 -2.88
#